data_AF-A0A7U7DHQ7-F1
#
_entry.id   AF-A0A7U7DHQ7-F1
#
_cell.length_a   1.000
_cell.length_b   1.000
_cell.length_c   1.000
_cell.angle_alpha   90.00
_cell.angle_beta   90.00
_cell.angle_gamma   90.00
#
_symmetry.space_group_name_H-M   'P 1'
#
loop_
_entity.id
_entity.type
_entity.pdbx_description
1 polymer ?
#
loop_
_entity_poly.entity_id
_entity_poly.type
_entity_poly.pdbx_seq_one_letter_code
_entity_poly.pdbx_strand_id
1 'polypeptide(L)'
;MDSFTQIVLGGAVAAAIAPAGQRRAALLAGAALGTLPDLDALVLLPLTEDPVTLMTVHRSASHSLFVLPLLGWLVWWLFRRYGNGRVAAAPKRWFWAIQLALITHPLLDAFTVYGTQLWWPLQPHPAMWSSVFIIDPAYTLWLLLACAVAWFARTRPLAQHALVIGLALSSAYLGWSLLAKHLVDQEADRALAALGLKDAPRFSVPMPLNTLLWRVVAMTPNGYVIGERSLVADKGPMQFRGYSSNTQALGEVAGFDAVRRLTWFNRGFMRARLVDDELMLSDLRMGLEPDYNFNFVVAHRQDGQWQPITPRQIQAAYRAPVARDQIGEVLAQMWRRIWHEPAGTVLTGDLEHATTPAPAAR
;
A
#
# COMPACT_ATOMS: atom_id res chain seq x y z
N MET A 1 0.51 -1.94 -5.63
CA MET A 1 1.91 -1.88 -6.11
C MET A 1 2.01 -0.77 -7.15
N ASP A 2 3.19 -0.29 -7.47
CA ASP A 2 3.36 0.65 -8.58
C ASP A 2 3.07 -0.03 -9.94
N SER A 3 2.63 0.76 -10.91
CA SER A 3 2.19 0.25 -12.21
C SER A 3 3.31 -0.41 -13.01
N PHE A 4 4.58 -0.01 -12.82
CA PHE A 4 5.70 -0.61 -13.54
C PHE A 4 5.93 -2.05 -13.06
N THR A 5 5.89 -2.28 -11.76
CA THR A 5 5.93 -3.64 -11.20
C THR A 5 4.80 -4.51 -11.75
N GLN A 6 3.58 -3.98 -11.81
CA GLN A 6 2.42 -4.73 -12.31
C GLN A 6 2.53 -5.09 -13.80
N ILE A 7 3.06 -4.17 -14.62
CA ILE A 7 3.38 -4.41 -16.04
C ILE A 7 4.36 -5.58 -16.19
N VAL A 8 5.45 -5.55 -15.44
CA VAL A 8 6.53 -6.53 -15.58
C VAL A 8 6.09 -7.90 -15.03
N LEU A 9 5.36 -7.93 -13.90
CA LEU A 9 4.80 -9.18 -13.35
C LEU A 9 3.81 -9.82 -14.33
N GLY A 10 2.82 -9.06 -14.81
CA GLY A 10 1.84 -9.56 -15.76
C GLY A 10 2.49 -10.10 -17.03
N GLY A 11 3.49 -9.38 -17.55
CA GLY A 11 4.30 -9.81 -18.69
C GLY A 11 5.04 -11.11 -18.42
N ALA A 12 5.77 -11.21 -17.30
CA ALA A 12 6.53 -12.40 -16.93
C ALA A 12 5.65 -13.65 -16.79
N VAL A 13 4.52 -13.51 -16.07
CA VAL A 13 3.55 -14.59 -15.85
C VAL A 13 2.98 -15.09 -17.18
N ALA A 14 2.46 -14.18 -18.01
CA ALA A 14 1.87 -14.57 -19.29
C ALA A 14 2.89 -15.24 -20.22
N ALA A 15 4.11 -14.69 -20.29
CA ALA A 15 5.19 -15.19 -21.13
C ALA A 15 5.75 -16.56 -20.68
N ALA A 16 5.69 -16.87 -19.39
CA ALA A 16 6.11 -18.16 -18.84
C ALA A 16 5.15 -19.29 -19.23
N ILE A 17 3.87 -18.97 -19.42
CA ILE A 17 2.78 -19.93 -19.71
C ILE A 17 2.59 -20.11 -21.22
N ALA A 18 2.64 -19.02 -21.97
CA ALA A 18 2.38 -19.02 -23.41
C ALA A 18 3.37 -19.92 -24.19
N PRO A 19 2.99 -20.41 -25.38
CA PRO A 19 3.92 -21.16 -26.24
C PRO A 19 5.18 -20.34 -26.58
N ALA A 20 6.33 -21.00 -26.71
CA ALA A 20 7.61 -20.32 -26.96
C ALA A 20 7.57 -19.41 -28.21
N GLY A 21 6.88 -19.82 -29.27
CA GLY A 21 6.70 -19.02 -30.50
C GLY A 21 5.83 -17.76 -30.33
N GLN A 22 5.14 -17.62 -29.21
CA GLN A 22 4.19 -16.52 -28.94
C GLN A 22 4.64 -15.64 -27.75
N ARG A 23 5.82 -15.90 -27.19
CA ARG A 23 6.31 -15.30 -25.94
C ARG A 23 6.34 -13.78 -25.93
N ARG A 24 6.79 -13.13 -27.01
CA ARG A 24 6.81 -11.65 -27.10
C ARG A 24 5.41 -11.04 -27.08
N ALA A 25 4.46 -11.69 -27.73
CA ALA A 25 3.06 -11.24 -27.67
C ALA A 25 2.48 -11.47 -26.27
N ALA A 26 2.87 -12.55 -25.59
CA ALA A 26 2.46 -12.81 -24.23
C ALA A 26 3.07 -11.81 -23.22
N LEU A 27 4.32 -11.38 -23.40
CA LEU A 27 4.93 -10.29 -22.61
C LEU A 27 4.09 -9.02 -22.69
N LEU A 28 3.72 -8.59 -23.92
CA LEU A 28 2.95 -7.37 -24.12
C LEU A 28 1.49 -7.51 -23.65
N ALA A 29 0.84 -8.64 -23.95
CA ALA A 29 -0.53 -8.90 -23.52
C ALA A 29 -0.61 -9.01 -21.99
N GLY A 30 0.33 -9.70 -21.37
CA GLY A 30 0.45 -9.81 -19.92
C GLY A 30 0.72 -8.46 -19.26
N ALA A 31 1.58 -7.62 -19.85
CA ALA A 31 1.79 -6.25 -19.38
C ALA A 31 0.50 -5.42 -19.40
N ALA A 32 -0.26 -5.46 -20.50
CA ALA A 32 -1.52 -4.74 -20.62
C ALA A 32 -2.58 -5.26 -19.63
N LEU A 33 -2.72 -6.58 -19.50
CA LEU A 33 -3.63 -7.19 -18.54
C LEU A 33 -3.22 -6.90 -17.09
N GLY A 34 -1.91 -6.86 -16.82
CA GLY A 34 -1.36 -6.47 -15.53
C GLY A 34 -1.62 -5.01 -15.18
N THR A 35 -1.87 -4.11 -16.13
CA THR A 35 -2.28 -2.73 -15.85
C THR A 35 -3.80 -2.58 -15.71
N LEU A 36 -4.57 -3.50 -16.29
CA LEU A 36 -6.02 -3.35 -16.45
C LEU A 36 -6.78 -3.06 -15.14
N PRO A 37 -6.51 -3.72 -14.00
CA PRO A 37 -7.25 -3.46 -12.76
C PRO A 37 -7.16 -2.01 -12.27
N ASP A 38 -5.97 -1.40 -12.36
CA ASP A 38 -5.70 -0.01 -11.91
C ASP A 38 -6.29 1.05 -12.85
N LEU A 39 -6.71 0.69 -14.07
CA LEU A 39 -7.37 1.63 -14.97
C LEU A 39 -8.77 2.03 -14.48
N ASP A 40 -9.27 1.39 -13.42
CA ASP A 40 -10.49 1.81 -12.72
C ASP A 40 -10.40 3.25 -12.21
N ALA A 41 -9.23 3.73 -11.81
CA ALA A 41 -9.03 5.09 -11.36
C ALA A 41 -9.40 6.12 -12.44
N LEU A 42 -9.08 5.85 -13.72
CA LEU A 42 -9.44 6.73 -14.83
C LEU A 42 -10.95 6.80 -15.06
N VAL A 43 -11.66 5.73 -14.74
CA VAL A 43 -13.13 5.67 -14.81
C VAL A 43 -13.75 6.33 -13.59
N LEU A 44 -13.17 6.18 -12.40
CA LEU A 44 -13.69 6.74 -11.16
C LEU A 44 -13.50 8.25 -11.05
N LEU A 45 -12.37 8.79 -11.53
CA LEU A 45 -12.07 10.22 -11.50
C LEU A 45 -13.21 11.14 -12.01
N PRO A 46 -13.86 10.87 -13.16
CA PRO A 46 -15.00 11.66 -13.62
C PRO A 46 -16.34 11.32 -12.93
N LEU A 47 -16.43 10.25 -12.15
CA LEU A 47 -17.68 9.77 -11.55
C LEU A 47 -17.93 10.26 -10.12
N THR A 48 -16.90 10.73 -9.42
CA THR A 48 -17.02 11.20 -8.04
C THR A 48 -16.06 12.35 -7.75
N GLU A 49 -16.58 13.38 -7.10
CA GLU A 49 -15.77 14.47 -6.53
C GLU A 49 -15.34 14.18 -5.09
N ASP A 50 -15.97 13.21 -4.41
CA ASP A 50 -15.60 12.78 -3.07
C ASP A 50 -14.31 11.94 -3.08
N PRO A 51 -13.20 12.45 -2.50
CA PRO A 51 -11.92 11.76 -2.50
C PRO A 51 -11.87 10.56 -1.54
N VAL A 52 -12.75 10.50 -0.53
CA VAL A 52 -12.90 9.29 0.33
C VAL A 52 -13.54 8.18 -0.49
N THR A 53 -14.57 8.49 -1.26
CA THR A 53 -15.16 7.52 -2.20
C THR A 53 -14.13 7.08 -3.25
N LEU A 54 -13.38 8.01 -3.86
CA LEU A 54 -12.34 7.68 -4.82
C LEU A 54 -11.29 6.72 -4.24
N MET A 55 -10.76 7.03 -3.05
CA MET A 55 -9.77 6.19 -2.36
C MET A 55 -10.31 4.81 -2.01
N THR A 56 -11.56 4.73 -1.54
CA THR A 56 -12.11 3.47 -1.03
C THR A 56 -12.78 2.61 -2.09
N VAL A 57 -13.17 3.16 -3.24
CA VAL A 57 -13.73 2.40 -4.37
C VAL A 57 -12.64 1.97 -5.35
N HIS A 58 -11.54 2.72 -5.47
CA HIS A 58 -10.35 2.22 -6.14
C HIS A 58 -9.91 0.91 -5.48
N ARG A 59 -9.59 -0.10 -6.29
CA ARG A 59 -9.28 -1.47 -5.82
C ARG A 59 -10.45 -2.23 -5.19
N SER A 60 -11.67 -1.91 -5.64
CA SER A 60 -12.88 -2.68 -5.31
C SER A 60 -13.19 -3.75 -6.37
N ALA A 61 -14.27 -3.60 -7.14
CA ALA A 61 -14.74 -4.57 -8.12
C ALA A 61 -13.67 -4.94 -9.17
N SER A 62 -12.85 -3.98 -9.59
CA SER A 62 -11.73 -4.14 -10.52
C SER A 62 -10.63 -5.09 -10.01
N HIS A 63 -10.55 -5.31 -8.71
CA HIS A 63 -9.51 -6.10 -8.04
C HIS A 63 -10.09 -7.35 -7.33
N SER A 64 -11.38 -7.63 -7.56
CA SER A 64 -12.08 -8.74 -6.94
C SER A 64 -11.67 -10.09 -7.52
N LEU A 65 -11.42 -11.07 -6.64
CA LEU A 65 -11.20 -12.47 -7.00
C LEU A 65 -12.48 -13.17 -7.49
N PHE A 66 -13.65 -12.52 -7.42
CA PHE A 66 -14.87 -12.98 -8.07
C PHE A 66 -15.04 -12.38 -9.46
N VAL A 67 -14.70 -11.10 -9.64
CA VAL A 67 -14.90 -10.37 -10.92
C VAL A 67 -13.81 -10.71 -11.94
N LEU A 68 -12.54 -10.67 -11.54
CA LEU A 68 -11.42 -10.83 -12.47
C LEU A 68 -11.39 -12.20 -13.16
N PRO A 69 -11.69 -13.33 -12.50
CA PRO A 69 -11.76 -14.61 -13.21
C PRO A 69 -12.87 -14.67 -14.27
N LEU A 70 -14.00 -14.00 -14.04
CA LEU A 70 -15.10 -13.89 -15.00
C LEU A 70 -14.70 -13.00 -16.18
N LEU A 71 -14.06 -11.87 -15.90
CA LEU A 71 -13.52 -10.98 -16.92
C LEU A 71 -12.45 -11.68 -17.78
N GLY A 72 -11.50 -12.37 -17.15
CA GLY A 72 -10.46 -13.09 -17.87
C GLY A 72 -11.00 -14.27 -18.68
N TRP A 73 -12.02 -14.98 -18.18
CA TRP A 73 -12.76 -15.98 -18.97
C TRP A 73 -13.44 -15.33 -20.17
N LEU A 74 -14.11 -14.19 -20.01
CA LEU A 74 -14.79 -13.48 -21.09
C LEU A 74 -13.78 -13.03 -22.16
N VAL A 75 -12.67 -12.41 -21.76
CA VAL A 75 -11.59 -11.99 -22.67
C VAL A 75 -11.05 -13.21 -23.43
N TRP A 76 -10.72 -14.28 -22.73
CA TRP A 76 -10.26 -15.52 -23.36
C TRP A 76 -11.30 -16.09 -24.34
N TRP A 77 -12.57 -16.15 -23.94
CA TRP A 77 -13.65 -16.69 -24.75
C TRP A 77 -13.84 -15.88 -26.04
N LEU A 78 -13.83 -14.55 -25.97
CA LEU A 78 -13.94 -13.67 -27.13
C LEU A 78 -12.80 -13.91 -28.12
N PHE A 79 -11.55 -13.92 -27.65
CA PHE A 79 -10.39 -14.15 -28.51
C PHE A 79 -10.30 -15.59 -29.04
N ARG A 80 -10.88 -16.56 -28.33
CA ARG A 80 -10.99 -17.96 -28.81
C ARG A 80 -12.11 -18.13 -29.83
N ARG A 81 -13.28 -17.51 -29.62
CA ARG A 81 -14.49 -17.71 -30.42
C ARG A 81 -14.46 -16.93 -31.73
N TYR A 82 -13.98 -15.70 -31.67
CA TYR A 82 -14.00 -14.75 -32.80
C TYR A 82 -12.61 -14.42 -33.33
N GLY A 83 -11.55 -14.80 -32.62
CA GLY A 83 -10.17 -14.60 -33.08
C GLY A 83 -9.62 -15.80 -33.84
N ASN A 84 -8.93 -15.55 -34.95
CA ASN A 84 -8.05 -16.52 -35.63
C ASN A 84 -6.59 -16.40 -35.14
N GLY A 85 -6.41 -15.91 -33.90
CA GLY A 85 -5.12 -15.47 -33.36
C GLY A 85 -4.46 -16.48 -32.42
N ARG A 86 -3.52 -15.95 -31.62
CA ARG A 86 -2.69 -16.72 -30.68
C ARG A 86 -3.49 -17.49 -29.64
N VAL A 87 -4.58 -16.89 -29.14
CA VAL A 87 -5.49 -17.51 -28.17
C VAL A 87 -6.17 -18.74 -28.76
N ALA A 88 -6.73 -18.64 -29.97
CA ALA A 88 -7.34 -19.78 -30.65
C ALA A 88 -6.33 -20.90 -30.99
N ALA A 89 -5.08 -20.54 -31.30
CA ALA A 89 -4.02 -21.50 -31.59
C ALA A 89 -3.52 -22.27 -30.34
N ALA A 90 -3.60 -21.68 -29.14
CA ALA A 90 -3.15 -22.32 -27.90
C ALA A 90 -4.09 -22.00 -26.70
N PRO A 91 -5.37 -22.43 -26.76
CA PRO A 91 -6.43 -21.90 -25.89
C PRO A 91 -6.19 -22.20 -24.42
N LYS A 92 -5.69 -23.39 -24.07
CA LYS A 92 -5.44 -23.76 -22.67
C LYS A 92 -4.33 -22.91 -22.03
N ARG A 93 -3.24 -22.64 -22.77
CA ARG A 93 -2.13 -21.82 -22.27
C ARG A 93 -2.54 -20.35 -22.14
N TRP A 94 -3.25 -19.83 -23.13
CA TRP A 94 -3.74 -18.45 -23.07
C TRP A 94 -4.81 -18.21 -22.02
N PHE A 95 -5.66 -19.21 -21.74
CA PHE A 95 -6.58 -19.13 -20.61
C PHE A 95 -5.82 -18.81 -19.32
N TRP A 96 -4.84 -19.64 -18.96
CA TRP A 96 -4.07 -19.43 -17.73
C TRP A 96 -3.17 -18.19 -17.78
N ALA A 97 -2.62 -17.84 -18.94
CA ALA A 97 -1.86 -16.60 -19.09
C ALA A 97 -2.71 -15.36 -18.80
N ILE A 98 -3.96 -15.32 -19.29
CA ILE A 98 -4.90 -14.22 -19.04
C ILE A 98 -5.37 -14.21 -17.58
N GLN A 99 -5.81 -15.37 -17.08
CA GLN A 99 -6.31 -15.48 -15.70
C GLN A 99 -5.23 -15.06 -14.70
N LEU A 100 -4.01 -15.59 -14.82
CA LEU A 100 -2.96 -15.32 -13.86
C LEU A 100 -2.42 -13.89 -13.99
N ALA A 101 -2.29 -13.33 -15.21
CA ALA A 101 -1.90 -11.93 -15.34
C ALA A 101 -2.87 -10.97 -14.65
N LEU A 102 -4.18 -11.25 -14.68
CA LEU A 102 -5.19 -10.48 -13.97
C LEU A 102 -5.20 -10.75 -12.46
N ILE A 103 -5.13 -12.02 -12.04
CA ILE A 103 -5.26 -12.42 -10.62
C ILE A 103 -4.01 -12.07 -9.81
N THR A 104 -2.80 -12.13 -10.39
CA THR A 104 -1.58 -11.81 -9.63
C THR A 104 -1.51 -10.33 -9.26
N HIS A 105 -2.17 -9.45 -10.02
CA HIS A 105 -2.20 -8.02 -9.74
C HIS A 105 -2.79 -7.69 -8.35
N PRO A 106 -4.07 -8.00 -8.05
CA PRO A 106 -4.65 -7.68 -6.76
C PRO A 106 -4.04 -8.49 -5.62
N LEU A 107 -3.52 -9.69 -5.90
CA LEU A 107 -2.77 -10.46 -4.91
C LEU A 107 -1.49 -9.74 -4.51
N LEU A 108 -0.71 -9.22 -5.46
CA LEU A 108 0.48 -8.42 -5.15
C LEU A 108 0.10 -7.13 -4.42
N ASP A 109 -1.00 -6.48 -4.81
CA ASP A 109 -1.49 -5.30 -4.11
C ASP A 109 -1.83 -5.56 -2.64
N ALA A 110 -2.35 -6.76 -2.32
CA ALA A 110 -2.62 -7.15 -0.95
C ALA A 110 -1.35 -7.27 -0.08
N PHE A 111 -0.16 -7.42 -0.68
CA PHE A 111 1.12 -7.34 0.05
C PHE A 111 1.47 -5.89 0.47
N THR A 112 0.77 -4.88 -0.05
CA THR A 112 0.96 -3.47 0.33
C THR A 112 -0.05 -3.01 1.39
N VAL A 113 0.17 -1.82 1.97
CA VAL A 113 -0.66 -1.27 3.07
C VAL A 113 -1.94 -0.55 2.60
N TYR A 114 -2.09 -0.31 1.29
CA TYR A 114 -3.12 0.56 0.72
C TYR A 114 -4.55 0.01 0.88
N GLY A 115 -4.69 -1.31 0.98
CA GLY A 115 -5.99 -1.98 1.09
C GLY A 115 -6.56 -2.38 -0.26
N THR A 116 -6.77 -3.67 -0.47
CA THR A 116 -7.36 -4.25 -1.70
C THR A 116 -8.58 -5.09 -1.35
N GLN A 117 -9.72 -4.84 -1.97
CA GLN A 117 -10.96 -5.57 -1.66
C GLN A 117 -11.07 -6.89 -2.46
N LEU A 118 -10.19 -7.84 -2.15
CA LEU A 118 -10.12 -9.15 -2.81
C LEU A 118 -11.47 -9.88 -2.87
N TRP A 119 -12.31 -9.70 -1.84
CA TRP A 119 -13.57 -10.40 -1.64
C TRP A 119 -14.81 -9.58 -2.01
N TRP A 120 -14.66 -8.43 -2.67
CA TRP A 120 -15.81 -7.65 -3.14
C TRP A 120 -16.73 -8.57 -3.99
N PRO A 121 -18.06 -8.64 -3.73
CA PRO A 121 -18.88 -7.66 -3.00
C PRO A 121 -19.17 -8.00 -1.53
N LEU A 122 -18.50 -8.99 -0.92
CA LEU A 122 -18.75 -9.38 0.49
C LEU A 122 -18.30 -8.31 1.52
N GLN A 123 -17.55 -7.30 1.07
CA GLN A 123 -17.11 -6.12 1.84
C GLN A 123 -16.52 -6.38 3.25
N PRO A 124 -15.67 -7.42 3.48
CA PRO A 124 -14.82 -7.42 4.66
C PRO A 124 -13.83 -6.25 4.61
N HIS A 125 -13.13 -5.98 5.71
CA HIS A 125 -12.03 -5.02 5.68
C HIS A 125 -11.06 -5.33 4.53
N PRO A 126 -10.61 -4.32 3.76
CA PRO A 126 -9.65 -4.52 2.67
C PRO A 126 -8.39 -5.28 3.13
N ALA A 127 -7.87 -6.13 2.26
CA ALA A 127 -6.63 -6.88 2.50
C ALA A 127 -5.44 -5.92 2.50
N MET A 128 -4.62 -5.99 3.55
CA MET A 128 -3.44 -5.14 3.76
C MET A 128 -2.35 -5.91 4.51
N TRP A 129 -1.80 -6.96 3.90
CA TRP A 129 -0.73 -7.75 4.53
C TRP A 129 0.51 -6.89 4.82
N SER A 130 0.72 -5.81 4.07
CA SER A 130 1.67 -4.75 4.40
C SER A 130 3.09 -5.27 4.66
N SER A 131 3.58 -6.16 3.81
CA SER A 131 4.92 -6.75 3.93
C SER A 131 5.90 -6.24 2.87
N VAL A 132 5.43 -5.58 1.81
CA VAL A 132 6.28 -4.88 0.83
C VAL A 132 5.82 -3.43 0.65
N PHE A 133 6.77 -2.55 0.35
CA PHE A 133 6.46 -1.18 -0.03
C PHE A 133 5.90 -1.12 -1.45
N ILE A 134 5.13 -0.08 -1.78
CA ILE A 134 4.46 0.03 -3.08
C ILE A 134 5.43 0.09 -4.26
N ILE A 135 6.64 0.61 -4.05
CA ILE A 135 7.75 0.60 -5.00
C ILE A 135 8.89 -0.18 -4.36
N ASP A 136 9.15 -1.39 -4.85
CA ASP A 136 10.21 -2.25 -4.32
C ASP A 136 11.13 -2.71 -5.46
N PRO A 137 12.33 -2.10 -5.59
CA PRO A 137 13.27 -2.47 -6.63
C PRO A 137 13.76 -3.92 -6.52
N ALA A 138 13.91 -4.44 -5.30
CA ALA A 138 14.42 -5.80 -5.07
C ALA A 138 13.41 -6.86 -5.52
N TYR A 139 12.11 -6.59 -5.41
CA TYR A 139 11.07 -7.43 -6.02
C TYR A 139 11.07 -7.33 -7.55
N THR A 140 11.10 -6.11 -8.09
CA THR A 140 10.85 -5.83 -9.51
C THR A 140 12.01 -6.19 -10.42
N LEU A 141 13.24 -6.04 -9.95
CA LEU A 141 14.46 -6.24 -10.73
C LEU A 141 14.53 -7.63 -11.37
N TRP A 142 14.20 -8.69 -10.61
CA TRP A 142 14.26 -10.06 -11.10
C TRP A 142 13.28 -10.32 -12.24
N LEU A 143 12.07 -9.77 -12.13
CA LEU A 143 11.04 -9.87 -13.15
C LEU A 143 11.43 -9.08 -14.41
N LEU A 144 12.06 -7.91 -14.23
CA LEU A 144 12.49 -7.06 -15.33
C LEU A 144 13.60 -7.74 -16.14
N LEU A 145 14.63 -8.26 -15.46
CA LEU A 145 15.71 -9.00 -16.10
C LEU A 145 15.18 -10.24 -16.82
N ALA A 146 14.24 -10.97 -16.20
CA ALA A 146 13.60 -12.12 -16.82
C ALA A 146 12.83 -11.76 -18.10
N CYS A 147 12.04 -10.67 -18.07
CA CYS A 147 11.31 -10.16 -19.23
C CYS A 147 12.26 -9.71 -20.35
N ALA A 148 13.34 -9.01 -20.01
CA ALA A 148 14.35 -8.57 -20.97
C ALA A 148 15.03 -9.78 -21.65
N VAL A 149 15.51 -10.75 -20.87
CA VAL A 149 16.10 -11.98 -21.42
C VAL A 149 15.10 -12.73 -22.30
N ALA A 150 13.85 -12.88 -21.84
CA ALA A 150 12.80 -13.55 -22.60
C ALA A 150 12.48 -12.86 -23.94
N TRP A 151 12.51 -11.53 -23.97
CA TRP A 151 12.29 -10.74 -25.18
C TRP A 151 13.36 -11.01 -26.25
N PHE A 152 14.64 -11.02 -25.85
CA PHE A 152 15.76 -11.21 -26.78
C PHE A 152 16.05 -12.68 -27.11
N ALA A 153 15.91 -13.59 -26.14
CA ALA A 153 16.14 -15.02 -26.35
C ALA A 153 14.98 -15.70 -27.12
N ARG A 154 13.82 -15.03 -27.26
CA ARG A 154 12.69 -15.44 -28.10
C ARG A 154 12.23 -16.86 -27.79
N THR A 155 12.44 -17.81 -28.70
CA THR A 155 12.01 -19.22 -28.57
C THR A 155 13.02 -20.10 -27.84
N ARG A 156 14.24 -19.61 -27.59
CA ARG A 156 15.31 -20.39 -26.95
C ARG A 156 14.91 -20.84 -25.54
N PRO A 157 15.40 -22.01 -25.05
CA PRO A 157 15.13 -22.48 -23.69
C PRO A 157 15.54 -21.49 -22.60
N LEU A 158 16.60 -20.70 -22.84
CA LEU A 158 17.07 -19.63 -21.96
C LEU A 158 15.94 -18.66 -21.54
N ALA A 159 15.03 -18.32 -22.45
CA ALA A 159 13.90 -17.45 -22.13
C ALA A 159 12.96 -18.08 -21.09
N GLN A 160 12.71 -19.39 -21.16
CA GLN A 160 11.88 -20.08 -20.19
C GLN A 160 12.57 -20.12 -18.82
N HIS A 161 13.86 -20.47 -18.79
CA HIS A 161 14.62 -20.50 -17.54
C HIS A 161 14.66 -19.12 -16.87
N ALA A 162 14.92 -18.05 -17.63
CA ALA A 162 14.93 -16.69 -17.11
C ALA A 162 13.58 -16.30 -16.49
N LEU A 163 12.45 -16.59 -17.17
CA LEU A 163 11.11 -16.31 -16.65
C LEU A 163 10.81 -17.08 -15.37
N VAL A 164 11.11 -18.38 -15.34
CA VAL A 164 10.89 -19.23 -14.15
C VAL A 164 11.76 -18.77 -12.99
N ILE A 165 13.04 -18.48 -13.22
CA ILE A 165 13.96 -17.99 -12.19
C ILE A 165 13.52 -16.63 -11.68
N GLY A 166 13.15 -15.69 -12.56
CA GLY A 166 12.67 -14.36 -12.14
C GLY A 166 11.40 -14.45 -11.28
N LEU A 167 10.43 -15.27 -11.69
CA LEU A 167 9.21 -15.52 -10.92
C LEU A 167 9.52 -16.20 -9.58
N ALA A 168 10.42 -17.18 -9.56
CA ALA A 168 10.83 -17.87 -8.33
C ALA A 168 11.54 -16.93 -7.36
N LEU A 169 12.49 -16.11 -7.82
CA LEU A 169 13.20 -15.14 -6.99
C LEU A 169 12.27 -14.06 -6.44
N SER A 170 11.40 -13.49 -7.28
CA SER A 170 10.40 -12.51 -6.83
C SER A 170 9.41 -13.09 -5.81
N SER A 171 9.02 -14.37 -5.98
CA SER A 171 8.12 -15.06 -5.05
C SER A 171 8.82 -15.42 -3.74
N ALA A 172 10.08 -15.86 -3.79
CA ALA A 172 10.92 -16.08 -2.63
C ALA A 172 11.13 -14.77 -1.84
N TYR A 173 11.28 -13.64 -2.54
CA TYR A 173 11.36 -12.32 -1.93
C TYR A 173 10.08 -11.94 -1.17
N LEU A 174 8.89 -12.20 -1.75
CA LEU A 174 7.63 -12.01 -1.02
C LEU A 174 7.55 -12.91 0.22
N GLY A 175 7.96 -14.17 0.12
CA GLY A 175 8.04 -15.09 1.25
C GLY A 175 8.98 -14.57 2.36
N TRP A 176 10.15 -14.07 1.99
CA TRP A 176 11.07 -13.38 2.90
C TRP A 176 10.41 -12.17 3.55
N SER A 177 9.70 -11.33 2.78
CA SER A 177 9.05 -10.13 3.31
C SER A 177 8.01 -10.45 4.40
N LEU A 178 7.29 -11.57 4.27
CA LEU A 178 6.35 -12.04 5.28
C LEU A 178 7.07 -12.54 6.54
N LEU A 179 8.20 -13.23 6.39
CA LEU A 179 9.04 -13.63 7.52
C LEU A 179 9.62 -12.41 8.25
N ALA A 180 10.18 -11.46 7.50
CA ALA A 180 10.69 -10.19 8.00
C ALA A 180 9.61 -9.45 8.81
N LYS A 181 8.40 -9.34 8.26
CA LYS A 181 7.24 -8.79 8.96
C LYS A 181 6.97 -9.51 10.28
N HIS A 182 6.91 -10.85 10.25
CA HIS A 182 6.64 -11.64 11.44
C HIS A 182 7.67 -11.40 12.56
N LEU A 183 8.96 -11.31 12.21
CA LEU A 183 10.02 -11.01 13.17
C LEU A 183 9.85 -9.61 13.80
N VAL A 184 9.48 -8.61 13.00
CA VAL A 184 9.21 -7.25 13.51
C VAL A 184 7.97 -7.22 14.39
N ASP A 185 6.89 -7.89 13.99
CA ASP A 185 5.66 -7.95 14.75
C ASP A 185 5.88 -8.59 16.14
N GLN A 186 6.70 -9.64 16.22
CA GLN A 186 7.08 -10.24 17.51
C GLN A 186 7.82 -9.27 18.44
N GLU A 187 8.78 -8.49 17.92
CA GLU A 187 9.49 -7.50 18.73
C GLU A 187 8.60 -6.33 19.14
N ALA A 188 7.72 -5.89 18.25
CA ALA A 188 6.71 -4.88 18.54
C ALA A 188 5.74 -5.36 19.64
N ASP A 189 5.30 -6.61 19.59
CA ASP A 189 4.39 -7.19 20.58
C ASP A 189 5.01 -7.20 21.98
N ARG A 190 6.28 -7.57 22.09
CA ARG A 190 7.01 -7.54 23.37
C ARG A 190 7.16 -6.12 23.90
N ALA A 191 7.58 -5.18 23.06
CA ALA A 191 7.79 -3.79 23.45
C ALA A 191 6.47 -3.08 23.82
N LEU A 192 5.40 -3.30 23.06
CA LEU A 192 4.08 -2.71 23.35
C LEU A 192 3.45 -3.32 24.61
N ALA A 193 3.66 -4.62 24.88
CA ALA A 193 3.21 -5.22 26.13
C ALA A 193 3.87 -4.59 27.36
N ALA A 194 5.17 -4.27 27.27
CA ALA A 194 5.88 -3.56 28.35
C ALA A 194 5.35 -2.13 28.59
N LEU A 195 4.73 -1.52 27.59
CA LEU A 195 4.06 -0.21 27.69
C LEU A 195 2.58 -0.31 28.12
N GLY A 196 2.07 -1.50 28.45
CA GLY A 196 0.65 -1.71 28.75
C GLY A 196 -0.27 -1.65 27.53
N LEU A 197 0.29 -1.69 26.31
CA LEU A 197 -0.41 -1.61 25.03
C LEU A 197 -0.50 -2.98 24.34
N LYS A 198 -0.54 -4.08 25.11
CA LYS A 198 -0.49 -5.45 24.57
C LYS A 198 -1.59 -5.72 23.54
N ASP A 199 -2.81 -5.24 23.77
CA ASP A 199 -3.97 -5.48 22.90
C ASP A 199 -4.29 -4.30 21.97
N ALA A 200 -3.41 -3.28 21.93
CA ALA A 200 -3.60 -2.12 21.07
C ALA A 200 -3.64 -2.53 19.58
N PRO A 201 -4.65 -2.08 18.81
CA PRO A 201 -4.66 -2.25 17.36
C PRO A 201 -3.37 -1.71 16.75
N ARG A 202 -2.72 -2.51 15.91
CA ARG A 202 -1.44 -2.15 15.29
C ARG A 202 -1.32 -2.65 13.85
N PHE A 203 -0.41 -2.02 13.12
CA PHE A 203 0.10 -2.57 11.87
C PHE A 203 1.60 -2.28 11.75
N SER A 204 2.28 -3.12 10.99
CA SER A 204 3.66 -2.91 10.56
C SER A 204 3.72 -2.79 9.04
N VAL A 205 4.65 -1.97 8.55
CA VAL A 205 4.88 -1.75 7.13
C VAL A 205 6.37 -1.51 6.91
N PRO A 206 6.98 -2.06 5.85
CA PRO A 206 8.36 -1.72 5.52
C PRO A 206 8.47 -0.25 5.13
N MET A 207 9.62 0.34 5.46
CA MET A 207 9.99 1.68 5.00
C MET A 207 10.25 1.67 3.49
N PRO A 208 10.16 2.84 2.81
CA PRO A 208 10.31 2.92 1.36
C PRO A 208 11.50 2.14 0.78
N LEU A 209 11.27 1.47 -0.36
CA LEU A 209 12.28 0.84 -1.22
C LEU A 209 13.03 -0.37 -0.64
N ASN A 210 12.64 -0.91 0.51
CA ASN A 210 13.34 -2.03 1.14
C ASN A 210 12.43 -2.85 2.08
N THR A 211 12.89 -4.03 2.51
CA THR A 211 12.22 -4.88 3.53
C THR A 211 13.10 -5.11 4.76
N LEU A 212 14.04 -4.20 5.04
CA LEU A 212 15.03 -4.33 6.13
C LEU A 212 14.72 -3.39 7.31
N LEU A 213 14.21 -2.19 7.04
CA LEU A 213 13.74 -1.24 8.03
C LEU A 213 12.22 -1.17 7.99
N TRP A 214 11.59 -1.28 9.16
CA TRP A 214 10.16 -1.36 9.32
C TRP A 214 9.64 -0.30 10.27
N ARG A 215 8.43 0.16 10.00
CA ARG A 215 7.67 1.04 10.88
C ARG A 215 6.49 0.27 11.46
N VAL A 216 6.27 0.43 12.75
CA VAL A 216 5.10 -0.10 13.46
C VAL A 216 4.32 1.07 14.03
N VAL A 217 3.01 1.05 13.84
CA VAL A 217 2.08 2.03 14.42
C VAL A 217 1.08 1.27 15.28
N ALA A 218 0.88 1.73 16.51
CA ALA A 218 -0.13 1.19 17.41
C ALA A 218 -1.03 2.31 17.96
N MET A 219 -2.34 2.08 17.97
CA MET A 219 -3.32 3.06 18.45
C MET A 219 -3.36 3.08 19.99
N THR A 220 -3.58 4.25 20.57
CA THR A 220 -3.74 4.45 22.02
C THR A 220 -5.05 5.21 22.31
N PRO A 221 -5.53 5.25 23.57
CA PRO A 221 -6.77 5.98 23.91
C PRO A 221 -6.74 7.48 23.56
N ASN A 222 -5.55 8.08 23.55
CA ASN A 222 -5.35 9.52 23.32
C ASN A 222 -4.63 9.83 22.00
N GLY A 223 -4.37 8.82 21.15
CA GLY A 223 -3.51 9.00 19.99
C GLY A 223 -2.96 7.71 19.40
N TYR A 224 -1.67 7.70 19.13
CA TYR A 224 -0.94 6.54 18.60
C TYR A 224 0.53 6.62 18.98
N VAL A 225 1.23 5.50 18.85
CA VAL A 225 2.68 5.43 18.96
C VAL A 225 3.27 4.90 17.67
N ILE A 226 4.45 5.41 17.31
CA ILE A 226 5.25 4.92 16.17
C ILE A 226 6.58 4.42 16.68
N GLY A 227 6.98 3.24 16.24
CA GLY A 227 8.34 2.74 16.42
C GLY A 227 8.94 2.31 15.08
N GLU A 228 10.27 2.27 15.03
CA GLU A 228 11.02 1.75 13.89
C GLU A 228 11.92 0.60 14.31
N ARG A 229 12.07 -0.40 13.44
CA ARG A 229 12.92 -1.56 13.67
C ARG A 229 13.70 -1.90 12.41
N SER A 230 15.02 -1.83 12.48
CA SER A 230 15.92 -2.42 11.48
C SER A 230 16.17 -3.87 11.84
N LEU A 231 15.96 -4.80 10.90
CA LEU A 231 16.30 -6.22 11.06
C LEU A 231 17.82 -6.48 11.03
N VAL A 232 18.63 -5.48 10.68
CA VAL A 232 20.08 -5.60 10.58
C VAL A 232 20.78 -4.98 11.79
N ALA A 233 20.40 -3.75 12.14
CA ALA A 233 21.14 -2.95 13.11
C ALA A 233 20.65 -3.14 14.55
N ASP A 234 19.33 -3.16 14.78
CA ASP A 234 18.82 -3.07 16.16
C ASP A 234 18.89 -4.43 16.87
N LYS A 235 19.40 -4.42 18.11
CA LYS A 235 19.47 -5.61 18.97
C LYS A 235 18.62 -5.49 20.24
N GLY A 236 18.30 -4.27 20.65
CA GLY A 236 17.48 -3.98 21.83
C GLY A 236 15.97 -4.03 21.59
N PRO A 237 15.17 -3.77 22.63
CA PRO A 237 13.72 -3.63 22.51
C PRO A 237 13.37 -2.47 21.59
N MET A 238 12.25 -2.61 20.87
CA MET A 238 11.74 -1.57 19.99
C MET A 238 11.32 -0.34 20.80
N GLN A 239 11.76 0.84 20.37
CA GLN A 239 11.39 2.11 20.99
C GLN A 239 10.21 2.74 20.25
N PHE A 240 9.26 3.28 21.02
CA PHE A 240 8.04 3.89 20.51
C PHE A 240 7.95 5.36 20.95
N ARG A 241 7.62 6.23 20.01
CA ARG A 241 7.32 7.65 20.24
C ARG A 241 5.82 7.87 20.15
N GLY A 242 5.27 8.58 21.13
CA GLY A 242 3.84 8.93 21.18
C GLY A 242 3.49 10.17 20.37
N TYR A 243 2.26 10.18 19.87
CA TYR A 243 1.65 11.28 19.13
C TYR A 243 0.18 11.40 19.55
N SER A 244 -0.31 12.63 19.65
CA SER A 244 -1.69 12.91 20.04
C SER A 244 -2.65 12.81 18.84
N SER A 245 -3.91 12.50 19.15
CA SER A 245 -5.03 12.55 18.21
C SER A 245 -6.23 13.11 18.97
N ASN A 246 -7.07 13.90 18.29
CA ASN A 246 -8.32 14.37 18.88
C ASN A 246 -9.37 13.24 18.86
N THR A 247 -9.19 12.24 19.74
CA THR A 247 -10.03 11.04 19.81
C THR A 247 -11.45 11.35 20.26
N GLN A 248 -11.64 12.43 21.04
CA GLN A 248 -12.97 12.94 21.39
C GLN A 248 -13.72 13.40 20.13
N ALA A 249 -13.14 14.32 19.34
CA ALA A 249 -13.78 14.78 18.11
C ALA A 249 -14.06 13.64 17.14
N LEU A 250 -13.12 12.68 17.00
CA LEU A 250 -13.32 11.48 16.19
C LEU A 250 -14.52 10.65 16.65
N GLY A 251 -14.71 10.51 17.97
CA GLY A 251 -15.87 9.83 18.55
C GLY A 251 -17.19 10.56 18.29
N GLU A 252 -17.20 11.89 18.38
CA GLU A 252 -18.38 12.73 18.13
C GLU A 252 -18.86 12.63 16.67
N VAL A 253 -17.95 12.48 15.71
CA VAL A 253 -18.28 12.35 14.27
C VAL A 253 -18.35 10.90 13.77
N ALA A 254 -18.21 9.90 14.63
CA ALA A 254 -18.10 8.49 14.22
C ALA A 254 -19.30 7.98 13.41
N GLY A 255 -20.47 8.63 13.56
CA GLY A 255 -21.69 8.33 12.81
C GLY A 255 -21.71 8.85 11.37
N PHE A 256 -20.83 9.78 10.99
CA PHE A 256 -20.83 10.36 9.64
C PHE A 256 -20.35 9.33 8.61
N ASP A 257 -20.97 9.33 7.42
CA ASP A 257 -20.72 8.31 6.40
C ASP A 257 -19.26 8.25 5.95
N ALA A 258 -18.62 9.40 5.75
CA ALA A 258 -17.20 9.48 5.41
C ALA A 258 -16.32 8.85 6.50
N VAL A 259 -16.63 9.10 7.78
CA VAL A 259 -15.88 8.58 8.93
C VAL A 259 -16.08 7.08 9.08
N ARG A 260 -17.32 6.59 8.92
CA ARG A 260 -17.62 5.15 8.91
C ARG A 260 -16.90 4.43 7.77
N ARG A 261 -16.92 5.02 6.58
CA ARG A 261 -16.25 4.49 5.39
C ARG A 261 -14.74 4.43 5.58
N LEU A 262 -14.13 5.50 6.10
CA LEU A 262 -12.70 5.52 6.42
C LEU A 262 -12.35 4.50 7.50
N THR A 263 -13.12 4.44 8.59
CA THR A 263 -12.91 3.47 9.69
C THR A 263 -12.97 2.03 9.19
N TRP A 264 -13.93 1.70 8.33
CA TRP A 264 -13.98 0.41 7.66
C TRP A 264 -12.77 0.21 6.73
N PHE A 265 -12.39 1.20 5.93
CA PHE A 265 -11.33 1.02 4.94
C PHE A 265 -9.93 0.88 5.58
N ASN A 266 -9.62 1.71 6.57
CA ASN A 266 -8.32 1.79 7.22
C ASN A 266 -8.25 1.05 8.57
N ARG A 267 -9.33 0.38 8.99
CA ARG A 267 -9.42 -0.35 10.28
C ARG A 267 -9.22 0.54 11.51
N GLY A 268 -9.51 1.84 11.40
CA GLY A 268 -9.33 2.81 12.48
C GLY A 268 -7.92 3.40 12.59
N PHE A 269 -6.99 3.06 11.70
CA PHE A 269 -5.63 3.60 11.70
C PHE A 269 -5.57 5.03 11.13
N MET A 270 -6.11 5.99 11.88
CA MET A 270 -6.11 7.40 11.50
C MET A 270 -5.89 8.33 12.69
N ARG A 271 -5.29 9.49 12.41
CA ARG A 271 -5.19 10.62 13.33
C ARG A 271 -6.27 11.64 13.02
N ALA A 272 -6.91 12.17 14.06
CA ALA A 272 -7.81 13.31 13.98
C ALA A 272 -7.11 14.58 14.46
N ARG A 273 -7.19 15.66 13.68
CA ARG A 273 -6.70 16.99 14.04
C ARG A 273 -7.76 18.05 13.76
N LEU A 274 -7.85 19.02 14.65
CA LEU A 274 -8.64 20.23 14.45
C LEU A 274 -7.74 21.27 13.78
N VAL A 275 -8.15 21.79 12.62
CA VAL A 275 -7.46 22.86 11.89
C VAL A 275 -8.52 23.84 11.41
N ASP A 276 -8.47 25.09 11.87
CA ASP A 276 -9.42 26.15 11.46
C ASP A 276 -10.90 25.74 11.54
N ASP A 277 -11.31 25.18 12.69
CA ASP A 277 -12.65 24.61 12.94
C ASP A 277 -13.05 23.45 12.03
N GLU A 278 -12.13 22.91 11.24
CA GLU A 278 -12.32 21.73 10.43
C GLU A 278 -11.69 20.49 11.08
N LEU A 279 -12.40 19.36 11.00
CA LEU A 279 -11.88 18.07 11.41
C LEU A 279 -11.19 17.39 10.25
N MET A 280 -9.87 17.26 10.36
CA MET A 280 -9.02 16.55 9.42
C MET A 280 -8.66 15.16 9.95
N LEU A 281 -8.90 14.14 9.13
CA LEU A 281 -8.51 12.75 9.36
C LEU A 281 -7.34 12.37 8.45
N SER A 282 -6.22 11.99 9.04
CA SER A 282 -5.02 11.50 8.35
C SER A 282 -4.94 9.97 8.42
N ASP A 283 -4.87 9.27 7.29
CA ASP A 283 -4.64 7.82 7.26
C ASP A 283 -3.18 7.51 7.61
N LEU A 284 -2.96 6.85 8.76
CA LEU A 284 -1.63 6.61 9.33
C LEU A 284 -0.83 5.56 8.53
N ARG A 285 -1.50 4.78 7.67
CA ARG A 285 -0.87 3.72 6.88
C ARG A 285 0.06 4.27 5.82
N MET A 286 -0.21 5.46 5.30
CA MET A 286 0.38 5.96 4.05
C MET A 286 1.02 7.34 4.24
N GLY A 287 2.36 7.41 4.14
CA GLY A 287 3.17 8.60 4.45
C GLY A 287 4.00 8.40 5.71
N LEU A 288 4.67 9.45 6.19
CA LEU A 288 5.54 9.43 7.37
C LEU A 288 5.18 10.62 8.26
N GLU A 289 5.25 10.48 9.58
CA GLU A 289 5.00 11.61 10.48
C GLU A 289 5.97 12.77 10.19
N PRO A 290 5.51 14.04 10.10
CA PRO A 290 4.14 14.52 10.33
C PRO A 290 3.20 14.51 9.13
N ASP A 291 3.69 14.18 7.94
CA ASP A 291 3.01 14.32 6.65
C ASP A 291 2.50 12.98 6.08
N TYR A 292 1.18 12.81 6.10
CA TYR A 292 0.50 11.65 5.53
C TYR A 292 -0.04 11.93 4.13
N ASN A 293 -0.06 10.92 3.25
CA ASN A 293 -0.49 11.08 1.84
C ASN A 293 -1.98 11.36 1.70
N PHE A 294 -2.77 10.86 2.65
CA PHE A 294 -4.23 10.94 2.64
C PHE A 294 -4.71 11.66 3.89
N ASN A 295 -4.97 12.95 3.73
CA ASN A 295 -5.58 13.81 4.74
C ASN A 295 -6.93 14.27 4.21
N PHE A 296 -8.00 13.97 4.93
CA PHE A 296 -9.36 14.32 4.53
C PHE A 296 -9.98 15.23 5.56
N VAL A 297 -10.44 16.40 5.13
CA VAL A 297 -11.38 17.18 5.93
C VAL A 297 -12.75 16.54 5.76
N VAL A 298 -13.39 16.13 6.86
CA VAL A 298 -14.64 15.36 6.84
C VAL A 298 -15.81 16.07 7.54
N ALA A 299 -15.52 17.04 8.39
CA ALA A 299 -16.52 17.80 9.12
C ALA A 299 -16.02 19.22 9.40
N HIS A 300 -16.95 20.14 9.59
CA HIS A 300 -16.69 21.49 10.05
C HIS A 300 -17.49 21.74 11.33
N ARG A 301 -16.94 22.54 12.24
CA ARG A 301 -17.59 22.90 13.49
C ARG A 301 -18.31 24.22 13.33
N GLN A 302 -19.64 24.19 13.43
CA GLN A 302 -20.48 25.38 13.39
C GLN A 302 -21.34 25.43 14.66
N ASP A 303 -21.34 26.57 15.35
CA ASP A 303 -22.08 26.78 16.60
C ASP A 303 -21.80 25.72 17.68
N GLY A 304 -20.55 25.27 17.74
CA GLY A 304 -20.09 24.24 18.69
C GLY A 304 -20.45 22.80 18.32
N GLN A 305 -21.24 22.59 17.26
CA GLN A 305 -21.66 21.28 16.76
C GLN A 305 -20.90 20.88 15.48
N TRP A 306 -20.68 19.58 15.31
CA TRP A 306 -20.09 19.05 14.09
C TRP A 306 -21.14 18.93 12.98
N GLN A 307 -20.82 19.46 11.81
CA GLN A 307 -21.60 19.25 10.60
C GLN A 307 -20.76 18.47 9.58
N PRO A 308 -21.31 17.40 8.96
CA PRO A 308 -20.61 16.68 7.91
C PRO A 308 -20.47 17.58 6.67
N ILE A 309 -19.33 17.46 5.99
CA ILE A 309 -19.12 18.11 4.70
C ILE A 309 -18.81 17.06 3.64
N THR A 310 -18.95 17.41 2.36
CA THR A 310 -18.32 16.61 1.29
C THR A 310 -16.81 16.61 1.54
N PRO A 311 -16.18 15.42 1.68
CA PRO A 311 -14.78 15.37 2.05
C PRO A 311 -13.88 16.13 1.06
N ARG A 312 -12.85 16.77 1.60
CA ARG A 312 -11.81 17.44 0.80
C ARG A 312 -10.46 16.84 1.12
N GLN A 313 -9.68 16.48 0.11
CA GLN A 313 -8.33 15.96 0.33
C GLN A 313 -7.33 17.12 0.38
N ILE A 314 -6.62 17.25 1.50
CA ILE A 314 -5.49 18.17 1.63
C ILE A 314 -4.23 17.43 1.19
N GLN A 315 -3.57 17.92 0.15
CA GLN A 315 -2.32 17.34 -0.31
C GLN A 315 -1.23 17.55 0.75
N ALA A 316 -0.46 16.50 1.01
CA ALA A 316 0.67 16.58 1.93
C ALA A 316 1.72 17.59 1.44
N ALA A 317 2.36 18.30 2.36
CA ALA A 317 3.31 19.38 2.05
C ALA A 317 4.46 18.95 1.12
N TYR A 318 4.88 17.68 1.15
CA TYR A 318 5.93 17.16 0.26
C TYR A 318 5.54 17.01 -1.21
N ARG A 319 4.26 17.18 -1.57
CA ARG A 319 3.83 17.31 -2.98
C ARG A 319 3.90 18.75 -3.49
N ALA A 320 4.20 19.73 -2.64
CA ALA A 320 4.53 21.07 -3.09
C ALA A 320 5.92 21.09 -3.79
N PRO A 321 6.14 21.94 -4.79
CA PRO A 321 7.41 22.02 -5.55
C PRO A 321 8.68 22.24 -4.71
N VAL A 322 8.53 22.60 -3.43
CA VAL A 322 9.60 22.98 -2.48
C VAL A 322 10.27 21.77 -1.79
N ALA A 323 9.79 20.53 -2.01
CA ALA A 323 10.16 19.39 -1.16
C ALA A 323 11.12 18.33 -1.76
N ARG A 324 11.79 18.59 -2.89
CA ARG A 324 12.72 17.59 -3.47
C ARG A 324 13.94 17.33 -2.57
N ASP A 325 14.50 18.37 -1.97
CA ASP A 325 15.67 18.25 -1.09
C ASP A 325 15.33 17.53 0.22
N GLN A 326 14.14 17.78 0.76
CA GLN A 326 13.63 17.11 1.96
C GLN A 326 13.41 15.59 1.74
N ILE A 327 12.93 15.18 0.57
CA ILE A 327 12.78 13.74 0.25
C ILE A 327 14.13 13.04 0.23
N GLY A 328 15.16 13.67 -0.34
CA GLY A 328 16.52 13.13 -0.36
C GLY A 328 17.07 12.91 1.05
N GLU A 329 16.88 13.89 1.94
CA GLU A 329 17.29 13.78 3.34
C GLU A 329 16.56 12.69 4.11
N VAL A 330 15.23 12.58 3.94
CA VAL A 330 14.42 11.52 4.58
C VAL A 330 14.88 10.14 4.11
N LEU A 331 15.11 9.96 2.81
CA LEU A 331 15.64 8.70 2.27
C LEU A 331 17.05 8.39 2.79
N ALA A 332 17.91 9.40 2.91
CA ALA A 332 19.26 9.23 3.46
C ALA A 332 19.25 8.90 4.96
N GLN A 333 18.35 9.49 5.74
CA GLN A 333 18.13 9.14 7.15
C GLN A 333 17.61 7.72 7.30
N MET A 334 16.59 7.35 6.52
CA MET A 334 16.06 6.00 6.45
C MET A 334 17.15 4.98 6.10
N TRP A 335 17.98 5.27 5.09
CA TRP A 335 19.09 4.40 4.70
C TRP A 335 20.10 4.23 5.82
N ARG A 336 20.45 5.31 6.54
CA ARG A 336 21.31 5.23 7.72
C ARG A 336 20.68 4.36 8.82
N ARG A 337 19.38 4.48 9.07
CA ARG A 337 18.67 3.66 10.08
C ARG A 337 18.66 2.18 9.79
N ILE A 338 18.76 1.76 8.52
CA ILE A 338 18.93 0.34 8.19
C ILE A 338 20.20 -0.21 8.85
N TRP A 339 21.29 0.55 8.85
CA TRP A 339 22.62 0.07 9.24
C TRP A 339 23.08 0.52 10.64
N HIS A 340 22.36 1.45 11.26
CA HIS A 340 22.70 2.01 12.56
C HIS A 340 21.51 1.98 13.52
N GLU A 341 21.78 1.64 14.79
CA GLU A 341 20.82 1.77 15.88
C GLU A 341 20.40 3.25 16.05
N PRO A 342 19.17 3.52 16.52
CA PRO A 342 18.73 4.88 16.77
C PRO A 342 19.65 5.56 17.79
N ALA A 343 20.14 6.74 17.45
CA ALA A 343 21.03 7.50 18.33
C ALA A 343 20.20 8.08 19.50
N GLY A 344 20.23 7.40 20.64
CA GLY A 344 19.69 7.90 21.92
C GLY A 344 18.23 7.53 22.21
N THR A 345 17.98 7.30 23.50
CA THR A 345 16.67 7.07 24.11
C THR A 345 15.88 8.37 24.08
N VAL A 346 15.01 8.60 23.10
CA VAL A 346 14.09 9.74 23.17
C VAL A 346 12.88 9.33 24.01
N LEU A 347 12.99 9.60 25.31
CA LEU A 347 11.87 9.71 26.23
C LEU A 347 10.87 10.75 25.68
N THR A 348 9.61 10.34 25.55
CA THR A 348 8.39 11.17 25.56
C THR A 348 8.47 12.52 24.82
N GLY A 349 8.18 12.50 23.52
CA GLY A 349 7.77 13.72 22.82
C GLY A 349 6.33 14.11 23.21
N ASP A 350 6.19 15.38 23.62
CA ASP A 350 4.97 16.18 23.76
C ASP A 350 3.99 15.82 24.89
N LEU A 351 4.46 15.88 26.14
CA LEU A 351 3.58 16.16 27.30
C LEU A 351 3.72 17.58 27.88
N GLU A 352 4.55 18.44 27.31
CA GLU A 352 4.70 19.83 27.77
C GLU A 352 4.74 20.79 26.58
N HIS A 353 3.58 21.17 26.04
CA HIS A 353 3.33 22.50 25.48
C HIS A 353 1.82 22.70 25.27
N ALA A 354 1.09 22.75 26.39
CA ALA A 354 -0.23 23.33 26.45
C ALA A 354 -0.38 24.08 27.78
N THR A 355 0.35 25.20 27.92
CA THR A 355 -0.04 26.41 28.69
C THR A 355 1.16 27.33 28.86
N THR A 356 1.27 28.35 28.02
CA THR A 356 1.81 29.66 28.44
C THR A 356 1.32 30.72 27.45
N PRO A 357 0.49 31.69 27.87
CA PRO A 357 0.16 32.82 27.02
C PRO A 357 1.36 33.77 26.93
N ALA A 358 1.58 34.31 25.74
CA ALA A 358 2.63 35.30 25.47
C ALA A 358 2.49 36.53 26.39
N PRO A 359 3.59 37.11 26.92
CA PRO A 359 3.51 38.37 27.65
C PRO A 359 3.24 39.51 26.66
N ALA A 360 2.24 40.32 26.99
CA ALA A 360 1.93 41.55 26.29
C ALA A 360 3.16 42.49 26.25
N ALA A 361 3.53 42.93 25.05
CA ALA A 361 4.45 44.03 24.87
C ALA A 361 3.78 45.33 25.33
N ARG A 362 4.55 46.12 26.09
CA ARG A 362 4.17 47.42 26.65
C ARG A 362 4.02 48.51 25.60
#